data_AF-A0A317SQI1-F1
#
_entry.id   AF-A0A317SQI1-F1
#
_cell.length_a   1.000
_cell.length_b   1.000
_cell.length_c   1.000
_cell.angle_alpha   90.00
_cell.angle_beta   90.00
_cell.angle_gamma   90.00
#
_symmetry.space_group_name_H-M   'P 1'
#
loop_
_entity.id
_entity.type
_entity.pdbx_description
1 polymer ?
#
loop_
_entity_poly.entity_id
_entity_poly.type
_entity_poly.pdbx_seq_one_letter_code
_entity_poly.pdbx_strand_id
1 'polypeptide(L)'
;MSALLSFIGWSFLPSLATSSILSFWYRLITRAGDPRPQPGTPTYVKAYKLVNFLVIALYLLYTIYESYNAILLEPNFYKLLSAGMRASDRELRGRFRRLTVMYHPDKVGTQGEAYFVMLKTAYDTLIDPIRRGAYDRFGPDVLEWRNCSSAYDYLIRGVTMMVPYYLGTALVLVILSVLGKMEFGRYWRFYAFSCMIVLEAFIVTRPFHHFTQIPILNTLLPFEQLALARKILFTTFIAISQLAPLFQRGRPISGPLTAEALDPQLDRMTTLLQRTDAEASTILTQELLPFDADPGMQKMLKKKLEEWMIESAIRSAPDVRDAVGRVIQRRRTDAPAGAKGTK
;
A
#
# COMPACT_ATOMS: atom_id res chain seq x y z
N MET A 1 -16.21 8.79 9.62
CA MET A 1 -17.28 8.04 8.92
C MET A 1 -17.18 8.14 7.39
N SER A 2 -16.67 9.24 6.82
CA SER A 2 -16.45 9.41 5.37
C SER A 2 -15.49 8.39 4.74
N ALA A 3 -14.44 7.97 5.43
CA ALA A 3 -13.47 7.00 4.90
C ALA A 3 -14.06 5.60 4.65
N LEU A 4 -15.02 5.15 5.48
CA LEU A 4 -15.71 3.87 5.30
C LEU A 4 -16.72 3.92 4.16
N LEU A 5 -17.45 5.03 4.02
CA LEU A 5 -18.35 5.27 2.88
C LEU A 5 -17.56 5.33 1.57
N SER A 6 -16.39 5.97 1.57
CA SER A 6 -15.48 5.96 0.43
C SER A 6 -14.98 4.53 0.13
N PHE A 7 -14.56 3.77 1.14
CA PHE A 7 -14.11 2.38 0.96
C PHE A 7 -15.20 1.45 0.41
N ILE A 8 -16.43 1.58 0.92
CA ILE A 8 -17.61 0.83 0.44
C ILE A 8 -17.99 1.27 -0.98
N GLY A 9 -17.94 2.57 -1.27
CA GLY A 9 -18.12 3.10 -2.61
C GLY A 9 -17.12 2.48 -3.58
N TRP A 10 -15.84 2.46 -3.20
CA TRP A 10 -14.78 1.84 -3.98
C TRP A 10 -15.01 0.34 -4.20
N SER A 11 -15.48 -0.43 -3.22
CA SER A 11 -15.61 -1.90 -3.39
C SER A 11 -16.75 -2.35 -4.30
N PHE A 12 -17.80 -1.53 -4.46
CA PHE A 12 -19.01 -1.92 -5.20
C PHE A 12 -19.26 -1.10 -6.47
N LEU A 13 -18.93 0.19 -6.50
CA LEU A 13 -19.21 1.06 -7.65
C LEU A 13 -18.51 0.60 -8.94
N PRO A 14 -17.21 0.23 -8.94
CA PRO A 14 -16.52 -0.10 -10.18
C PRO A 14 -17.04 -1.38 -10.83
N SER A 15 -17.38 -2.40 -10.04
CA SER A 15 -17.89 -3.68 -10.56
C SER A 15 -19.31 -3.53 -11.13
N LEU A 16 -20.18 -2.79 -10.44
CA LEU A 16 -21.52 -2.45 -10.90
C LEU A 16 -21.46 -1.59 -12.17
N ALA A 17 -20.68 -0.51 -12.15
CA ALA A 17 -20.50 0.37 -13.30
C ALA A 17 -19.98 -0.39 -14.52
N THR A 18 -19.00 -1.28 -14.34
CA THR A 18 -18.48 -2.13 -15.43
C THR A 18 -19.57 -3.02 -16.03
N SER A 19 -20.39 -3.68 -15.21
CA SER A 19 -21.48 -4.53 -15.73
C SER A 19 -22.56 -3.73 -16.47
N SER A 20 -22.92 -2.54 -15.97
CA SER A 20 -23.89 -1.65 -16.61
C SER A 20 -23.36 -1.06 -17.92
N ILE A 21 -22.10 -0.60 -17.94
CA ILE A 21 -21.45 -0.09 -19.14
C ILE A 21 -21.32 -1.20 -20.18
N LEU A 22 -20.92 -2.41 -19.78
CA LEU A 22 -20.73 -3.53 -20.70
C LEU A 22 -22.07 -4.01 -21.29
N SER A 23 -23.12 -4.08 -20.47
CA SER A 23 -24.48 -4.41 -20.94
C SER A 23 -25.03 -3.35 -21.90
N PHE A 24 -24.79 -2.06 -21.63
CA PHE A 24 -25.16 -0.96 -22.52
C PHE A 24 -24.35 -0.97 -23.82
N TRP A 25 -23.04 -1.21 -23.73
CA TRP A 25 -22.13 -1.27 -24.87
C TRP A 25 -22.50 -2.41 -25.82
N TYR A 26 -22.73 -3.62 -25.29
CA TYR A 26 -23.23 -4.74 -26.11
C TYR A 26 -24.65 -4.50 -26.60
N ARG A 27 -25.53 -3.83 -25.85
CA ARG A 27 -26.85 -3.44 -26.36
C ARG A 27 -26.76 -2.48 -27.56
N LEU A 28 -25.74 -1.62 -27.61
CA LEU A 28 -25.58 -0.62 -28.67
C LEU A 28 -24.86 -1.15 -29.92
N ILE A 29 -23.85 -2.01 -29.73
CA ILE A 29 -22.97 -2.48 -30.81
C ILE A 29 -23.39 -3.81 -31.43
N THR A 30 -24.11 -4.67 -30.70
CA THR A 30 -24.52 -5.97 -31.25
C THR A 30 -25.65 -5.75 -32.24
N ARG A 31 -25.37 -5.99 -33.52
CA ARG A 31 -26.34 -5.91 -34.61
C ARG A 31 -27.43 -6.97 -34.40
N ALA A 32 -28.67 -6.67 -34.78
CA ALA A 32 -29.79 -7.59 -34.61
C ALA A 32 -29.51 -8.92 -35.34
N GLY A 33 -29.23 -9.99 -34.58
CA GLY A 33 -28.97 -11.34 -35.09
C GLY A 33 -27.75 -12.05 -34.51
N ASP A 34 -26.74 -11.32 -34.01
CA ASP A 34 -25.56 -11.95 -33.41
C ASP A 34 -25.81 -12.37 -31.94
N PRO A 35 -25.35 -13.57 -31.51
CA PRO A 35 -25.50 -14.01 -30.14
C PRO A 35 -24.67 -13.12 -29.21
N ARG A 36 -25.30 -12.58 -28.17
CA ARG A 36 -24.59 -11.79 -27.14
C ARG A 36 -23.50 -12.66 -26.51
N PRO A 37 -22.29 -12.14 -26.30
CA PRO A 37 -21.24 -12.90 -25.64
C PRO A 37 -21.68 -13.23 -24.21
N GLN A 38 -21.82 -14.53 -23.92
CA GLN A 38 -22.30 -15.00 -22.63
C GLN A 38 -21.23 -14.77 -21.55
N PRO A 39 -21.64 -14.49 -20.29
CA PRO A 39 -20.71 -14.43 -19.16
C PRO A 39 -19.87 -15.71 -19.09
N GLY A 40 -18.55 -15.58 -19.19
CA GLY A 40 -17.61 -16.72 -19.18
C GLY A 40 -16.95 -17.03 -20.52
N THR A 41 -17.44 -16.48 -21.63
CA THR A 41 -16.73 -16.55 -22.92
C THR A 41 -15.40 -15.76 -22.88
N PRO A 42 -14.33 -16.19 -23.58
CA PRO A 42 -13.03 -15.52 -23.54
C PRO A 42 -13.08 -14.09 -24.08
N THR A 43 -14.01 -13.80 -24.99
CA THR A 43 -14.28 -12.46 -25.53
C THR A 43 -14.92 -11.54 -24.48
N TYR A 44 -15.92 -12.01 -23.75
CA TYR A 44 -16.54 -11.27 -22.65
C TYR A 44 -15.54 -10.94 -21.54
N VAL A 45 -14.70 -11.90 -21.14
CA VAL A 45 -13.71 -11.70 -20.09
C VAL A 45 -12.67 -10.64 -20.49
N LYS A 46 -12.21 -10.62 -21.75
CA LYS A 46 -11.29 -9.58 -22.24
C LYS A 46 -11.92 -8.19 -22.22
N ALA A 47 -13.16 -8.07 -22.71
CA ALA A 47 -13.89 -6.80 -22.72
C ALA A 47 -14.16 -6.30 -21.28
N TYR A 48 -14.59 -7.20 -20.39
CA TYR A 48 -14.80 -6.88 -18.98
C TYR A 48 -13.52 -6.36 -18.30
N LYS A 49 -12.36 -6.99 -18.55
CA LYS A 49 -11.08 -6.52 -17.99
C LYS A 49 -10.71 -5.11 -18.45
N LEU A 50 -10.89 -4.81 -19.74
CA LEU A 50 -10.56 -3.50 -20.30
C LEU A 50 -11.51 -2.41 -19.78
N VAL A 51 -12.82 -2.69 -19.78
CA VAL A 51 -13.83 -1.75 -19.26
C VAL A 51 -13.62 -1.52 -17.76
N ASN A 52 -13.41 -2.58 -16.98
CA ASN A 52 -13.16 -2.45 -15.55
C ASN A 52 -11.90 -1.62 -15.26
N PHE A 53 -10.83 -1.85 -16.02
CA PHE A 53 -9.61 -1.04 -15.91
C PHE A 53 -9.89 0.44 -16.19
N LEU A 54 -10.62 0.76 -17.27
CA LEU A 54 -10.96 2.14 -17.63
C LEU A 54 -11.82 2.79 -16.55
N VAL A 55 -12.86 2.10 -16.06
CA VAL A 55 -13.74 2.58 -15.00
C VAL A 55 -12.94 2.88 -13.73
N ILE A 56 -12.06 1.96 -13.30
CA ILE A 56 -11.21 2.17 -12.11
C ILE A 56 -10.26 3.35 -12.33
N ALA A 57 -9.65 3.49 -13.51
CA ALA A 57 -8.74 4.60 -13.82
C ALA A 57 -9.47 5.96 -13.82
N LEU A 58 -10.65 6.03 -14.43
CA LEU A 58 -11.49 7.24 -14.45
C LEU A 58 -11.96 7.59 -13.03
N TYR A 59 -12.36 6.59 -12.25
CA TYR A 59 -12.79 6.80 -10.87
C TYR A 59 -11.63 7.25 -9.98
N LEU A 60 -10.44 6.67 -10.14
CA LEU A 60 -9.23 7.14 -9.47
C LEU A 60 -8.98 8.62 -9.78
N LEU A 61 -9.02 9.02 -11.05
CA LEU A 61 -8.83 10.41 -11.45
C LEU A 61 -9.90 11.33 -10.83
N TYR A 62 -11.16 10.91 -10.84
CA TYR A 62 -12.25 11.63 -10.19
C TYR A 62 -12.00 11.81 -8.69
N THR A 63 -11.61 10.75 -7.97
CA THR A 63 -11.36 10.86 -6.53
C THR A 63 -10.16 11.74 -6.20
N ILE A 64 -9.11 11.74 -7.04
CA ILE A 64 -7.97 12.66 -6.89
C ILE A 64 -8.46 14.10 -7.07
N TYR A 65 -9.24 14.37 -8.11
CA TYR A 65 -9.81 15.69 -8.38
C TYR A 65 -10.74 16.17 -7.25
N GLU A 66 -11.65 15.32 -6.78
CA GLU A 66 -12.54 15.61 -5.65
C GLU A 66 -11.73 15.89 -4.38
N SER A 67 -10.70 15.07 -4.10
CA SER A 67 -9.84 15.25 -2.93
C SER A 67 -9.06 16.57 -2.97
N TYR A 68 -8.59 16.97 -4.15
CA TYR A 68 -7.90 18.24 -4.36
C TYR A 68 -8.84 19.42 -4.13
N ASN A 69 -10.03 19.39 -4.73
CA ASN A 69 -11.02 20.46 -4.55
C ASN A 69 -11.54 20.57 -3.12
N ALA A 70 -11.70 19.44 -2.43
CA ALA A 70 -12.11 19.44 -1.03
C ALA A 70 -11.09 20.19 -0.15
N ILE A 71 -9.79 19.98 -0.38
CA ILE A 71 -8.71 20.68 0.33
C ILE A 71 -8.66 22.16 -0.07
N LEU A 72 -8.87 22.49 -1.34
CA LEU A 72 -8.95 23.88 -1.77
C LEU A 72 -10.14 24.63 -1.15
N LEU A 73 -11.25 23.95 -0.88
CA LEU A 73 -12.44 24.56 -0.28
C LEU A 73 -12.31 24.71 1.25
N GLU A 74 -11.48 23.89 1.90
CA GLU A 74 -11.25 23.99 3.34
C GLU A 74 -10.67 25.37 3.72
N PRO A 75 -11.23 26.03 4.76
CA PRO A 75 -10.83 27.37 5.16
C PRO A 75 -9.48 27.35 5.88
N ASN A 76 -8.49 27.98 5.26
CA ASN A 76 -7.16 28.19 5.85
C ASN A 76 -7.02 29.60 6.40
N PHE A 77 -6.09 29.82 7.33
CA PHE A 77 -5.80 31.15 7.88
C PHE A 77 -5.35 32.16 6.81
N TYR A 78 -4.57 31.71 5.83
CA TYR A 78 -4.20 32.53 4.68
C TYR A 78 -5.42 32.96 3.85
N LYS A 79 -6.30 32.01 3.53
CA LYS A 79 -7.55 32.28 2.79
C LYS A 79 -8.48 33.20 3.59
N LEU A 80 -8.52 33.03 4.91
CA LEU A 80 -9.36 33.81 5.82
C LEU A 80 -8.90 35.27 5.96
N LEU A 81 -7.58 35.53 5.97
CA LEU A 81 -7.02 36.89 5.85
C LEU A 81 -6.96 37.39 4.39
N SER A 82 -7.43 36.59 3.44
CA SER A 82 -7.27 36.77 1.99
C SER A 82 -5.82 36.92 1.52
N ALA A 83 -4.84 36.57 2.36
CA ALA A 83 -3.42 36.80 2.11
C ALA A 83 -2.77 35.64 1.32
N GLY A 84 -1.76 35.95 0.50
CA GLY A 84 -0.94 34.91 -0.12
C GLY A 84 -0.07 34.18 0.89
N MET A 85 0.35 32.95 0.60
CA MET A 85 1.24 32.17 1.49
C MET A 85 2.56 32.88 1.79
N ARG A 86 3.05 33.68 0.85
CA ARG A 86 4.26 34.50 0.96
C ARG A 86 3.99 35.94 1.44
N ALA A 87 2.82 36.19 2.02
CA ALA A 87 2.50 37.52 2.55
C ALA A 87 3.50 37.94 3.63
N SER A 88 3.93 39.19 3.53
CA SER A 88 4.80 39.84 4.51
C SER A 88 4.01 40.25 5.76
N ASP A 89 4.69 40.44 6.89
CA ASP A 89 4.05 40.85 8.14
C ASP A 89 3.31 42.19 8.01
N ARG A 90 3.85 43.10 7.19
CA ARG A 90 3.20 44.39 6.89
C ARG A 90 1.89 44.19 6.13
N GLU A 91 1.88 43.26 5.17
CA GLU A 91 0.68 42.92 4.41
C GLU A 91 -0.37 42.24 5.30
N LEU A 92 0.03 41.31 6.16
CA LEU A 92 -0.85 40.64 7.11
C LEU A 92 -1.53 41.65 8.06
N ARG A 93 -0.76 42.57 8.64
CA ARG A 93 -1.29 43.67 9.47
C ARG A 93 -2.29 44.55 8.72
N GLY A 94 -1.97 44.90 7.48
CA GLY A 94 -2.84 45.72 6.63
C GLY A 94 -4.17 45.03 6.30
N ARG A 95 -4.13 43.74 5.95
CA ARG A 95 -5.32 42.94 5.64
C ARG A 95 -6.18 42.69 6.88
N PHE A 96 -5.56 42.37 8.02
CA PHE A 96 -6.25 42.22 9.30
C PHE A 96 -7.01 43.49 9.66
N ARG A 97 -6.37 44.67 9.62
CA ARG A 97 -7.03 45.96 9.92
C ARG A 97 -8.25 46.21 9.03
N ARG A 98 -8.17 45.88 7.73
CA ARG A 98 -9.32 46.04 6.81
C ARG A 98 -10.47 45.11 7.18
N LEU A 99 -10.17 43.83 7.44
CA LEU A 99 -11.17 42.82 7.79
C LEU A 99 -11.81 43.10 9.16
N THR A 100 -11.04 43.54 10.15
CA THR A 100 -11.56 43.95 11.47
C THR A 100 -12.58 45.07 11.37
N VAL A 101 -12.38 46.06 10.49
CA VAL A 101 -13.33 47.18 10.31
C VAL A 101 -14.63 46.74 9.65
N MET A 102 -14.58 45.72 8.79
CA MET A 102 -15.76 45.14 8.12
C MET A 102 -16.54 44.22 9.06
N TYR A 103 -15.82 43.34 9.78
CA TYR A 103 -16.40 42.29 10.61
C TYR A 103 -16.36 42.59 12.12
N HIS A 104 -16.31 43.87 12.49
CA HIS A 104 -16.35 44.26 13.90
C HIS A 104 -17.67 43.81 14.53
N PRO A 105 -17.68 43.22 15.74
CA PRO A 105 -18.89 42.76 16.40
C PRO A 105 -19.95 43.88 16.56
N ASP A 106 -19.52 45.12 16.76
CA ASP A 106 -20.43 46.29 16.83
C ASP A 106 -21.23 46.53 15.53
N LYS A 107 -20.72 46.12 14.37
CA LYS A 107 -21.38 46.34 13.07
C LYS A 107 -22.20 45.14 12.60
N VAL A 108 -21.74 43.93 12.89
CA VAL A 108 -22.31 42.68 12.35
C VAL A 108 -23.14 41.92 13.40
N GLY A 109 -23.08 42.35 14.66
CA GLY A 109 -23.74 41.70 15.78
C GLY A 109 -23.10 40.36 16.15
N THR A 110 -23.81 39.57 16.96
CA THR A 110 -23.32 38.30 17.55
C THR A 110 -22.92 37.24 16.52
N GLN A 111 -23.48 37.28 15.30
CA GLN A 111 -23.10 36.37 14.21
C GLN A 111 -21.68 36.62 13.70
N GLY A 112 -21.16 37.85 13.84
CA GLY A 112 -19.80 38.22 13.46
C GLY A 112 -18.75 37.86 14.51
N GLU A 113 -19.16 37.58 15.75
CA GLU A 113 -18.23 37.34 16.87
C GLU A 113 -17.36 36.10 16.64
N ALA A 114 -17.97 34.98 16.24
CA ALA A 114 -17.25 33.74 15.96
C ALA A 114 -16.23 33.91 14.81
N TYR A 115 -16.63 34.59 13.73
CA TYR A 115 -15.76 34.87 12.60
C TYR A 115 -14.63 35.83 13.00
N PHE A 116 -14.91 36.82 13.83
CA PHE A 116 -13.92 37.76 14.35
C PHE A 116 -12.88 37.05 15.24
N VAL A 117 -13.31 36.14 16.12
CA VAL A 117 -12.40 35.32 16.94
C VAL A 117 -11.52 34.44 16.06
N MET A 118 -12.08 33.82 15.00
CA MET A 118 -11.29 33.08 14.01
C MET A 118 -10.28 33.97 13.28
N LEU A 119 -10.68 35.16 12.86
CA LEU A 119 -9.81 36.14 12.18
C LEU A 119 -8.66 36.59 13.08
N LYS A 120 -8.95 36.86 14.35
CA LYS A 120 -7.93 37.22 15.34
C LYS A 120 -6.96 36.08 15.57
N THR A 121 -7.46 34.86 15.75
CA THR A 121 -6.64 33.65 15.94
C THR A 121 -5.74 33.39 14.73
N ALA A 122 -6.28 33.56 13.52
CA ALA A 122 -5.52 33.44 12.28
C ALA A 122 -4.42 34.51 12.17
N TYR A 123 -4.70 35.76 12.56
CA TYR A 123 -3.68 36.81 12.58
C TYR A 123 -2.58 36.54 13.63
N ASP A 124 -2.97 36.19 14.85
CA ASP A 124 -2.05 35.95 15.98
C ASP A 124 -1.13 34.73 15.73
N THR A 125 -1.57 33.76 14.93
CA THR A 125 -0.75 32.61 14.53
C THR A 125 0.18 32.93 13.37
N LEU A 126 -0.26 33.72 12.39
CA LEU A 126 0.54 34.05 11.20
C LEU A 126 1.61 35.13 11.45
N ILE A 127 1.42 35.99 12.46
CA ILE A 127 2.36 37.08 12.78
C ILE A 127 3.62 36.59 13.52
N ASP A 128 3.50 35.51 14.29
CA ASP A 128 4.63 34.91 15.00
C ASP A 128 5.32 33.89 14.08
N PRO A 129 6.62 34.06 13.75
CA PRO A 129 7.31 33.17 12.83
C PRO A 129 7.36 31.71 13.31
N ILE A 130 7.39 31.48 14.63
CA ILE A 130 7.44 30.12 15.19
C ILE A 130 6.07 29.45 15.00
N ARG A 131 4.99 30.13 15.36
CA ARG A 131 3.62 29.63 15.21
C ARG A 131 3.21 29.49 13.76
N ARG A 132 3.63 30.42 12.89
CA ARG A 132 3.45 30.34 11.43
C ARG A 132 4.10 29.07 10.88
N GLY A 133 5.36 28.82 11.25
CA GLY A 133 6.08 27.61 10.81
C GLY A 133 5.45 26.32 11.33
N ALA A 134 4.89 26.31 12.54
CA ALA A 134 4.15 25.17 13.07
C ALA A 134 2.82 24.97 12.32
N TYR A 135 2.06 26.05 12.08
CA TYR A 135 0.80 26.03 11.34
C TYR A 135 1.00 25.52 9.90
N ASP A 136 2.05 25.96 9.21
CA ASP A 136 2.33 25.51 7.85
C ASP A 136 2.56 23.99 7.77
N ARG A 137 3.11 23.37 8.83
CA ARG A 137 3.43 21.94 8.89
C ARG A 137 2.29 21.05 9.38
N PHE A 138 1.57 21.51 10.41
CA PHE A 138 0.58 20.69 11.12
C PHE A 138 -0.85 21.22 10.99
N GLY A 139 -1.04 22.41 10.41
CA GLY A 139 -2.35 23.01 10.19
C GLY A 139 -3.02 23.48 11.49
N PRO A 140 -4.36 23.42 11.58
CA PRO A 140 -5.12 23.95 12.71
C PRO A 140 -4.90 23.21 14.03
N ASP A 141 -4.35 21.99 14.00
CA ASP A 141 -4.05 21.16 15.19
C ASP A 141 -3.12 21.88 16.17
N VAL A 142 -2.30 22.81 15.67
CA VAL A 142 -1.36 23.61 16.46
C VAL A 142 -2.06 24.49 17.51
N LEU A 143 -3.32 24.88 17.26
CA LEU A 143 -4.09 25.74 18.18
C LEU A 143 -4.38 25.05 19.52
N GLU A 144 -4.43 23.71 19.54
CA GLU A 144 -4.68 22.94 20.75
C GLU A 144 -3.42 22.84 21.63
N TRP A 145 -2.24 23.17 21.09
CA TRP A 145 -0.96 22.97 21.76
C TRP A 145 -0.56 24.20 22.58
N ARG A 146 -1.04 24.24 23.83
CA ARG A 146 -0.82 25.38 24.75
C ARG A 146 0.59 25.48 25.35
N ASN A 147 1.32 24.37 25.44
CA ASN A 147 2.60 24.28 26.18
C ASN A 147 3.85 24.28 25.29
N CYS A 148 3.75 24.79 24.06
CA CYS A 148 4.87 24.83 23.11
C CYS A 148 5.34 26.27 22.93
N SER A 149 6.62 26.55 23.16
CA SER A 149 7.22 27.88 22.95
C SER A 149 8.33 27.85 21.92
N SER A 150 9.10 26.75 21.84
CA SER A 150 10.15 26.57 20.85
C SER A 150 9.65 25.82 19.62
N ALA A 151 10.25 26.11 18.46
CA ALA A 151 9.99 25.37 17.22
C ALA A 151 10.23 23.86 17.37
N TYR A 152 11.17 23.46 18.25
CA TYR A 152 11.45 22.07 18.56
C TYR A 152 10.30 21.40 19.32
N ASP A 153 9.69 22.12 20.28
CA ASP A 153 8.56 21.60 21.06
C ASP A 153 7.35 21.34 20.16
N TYR A 154 7.08 22.26 19.22
CA TYR A 154 6.04 22.08 18.19
C TYR A 154 6.33 20.86 17.31
N LEU A 155 7.60 20.66 16.92
CA LEU A 155 8.01 19.53 16.10
C LEU A 155 7.78 18.18 16.80
N ILE A 156 8.29 18.03 18.04
CA ILE A 156 8.13 16.79 18.80
C ILE A 156 6.65 16.55 19.09
N ARG A 157 5.90 17.58 19.47
CA ARG A 157 4.49 17.44 19.78
C ARG A 157 3.72 16.97 18.55
N GLY A 158 3.97 17.57 17.38
CA GLY A 158 3.36 17.15 16.12
C GLY A 158 3.70 15.71 15.75
N VAL A 159 4.97 15.31 15.85
CA VAL A 159 5.38 13.91 15.60
C VAL A 159 4.68 12.95 16.56
N THR A 160 4.62 13.29 17.85
CA THR A 160 3.98 12.47 18.88
C THR A 160 2.49 12.28 18.60
N MET A 161 1.79 13.29 18.09
CA MET A 161 0.38 13.21 17.71
C MET A 161 0.16 12.31 16.49
N MET A 162 1.14 12.19 15.59
CA MET A 162 1.08 11.32 14.42
C MET A 162 1.32 9.83 14.76
N VAL A 163 2.17 9.53 15.74
CA VAL A 163 2.52 8.15 16.15
C VAL A 163 1.31 7.23 16.34
N PRO A 164 0.26 7.56 17.13
CA PRO A 164 -0.85 6.65 17.34
C PRO A 164 -1.62 6.33 16.05
N TYR A 165 -1.73 7.29 15.13
CA TYR A 165 -2.35 7.08 13.82
C TYR A 165 -1.54 6.09 12.98
N TYR A 166 -0.21 6.23 12.95
CA TYR A 166 0.69 5.32 12.24
C TYR A 166 0.76 3.92 12.85
N LEU A 167 0.78 3.84 14.18
CA LEU A 167 0.78 2.57 14.89
C LEU A 167 -0.54 1.82 14.66
N GLY A 168 -1.67 2.53 14.70
CA GLY A 168 -2.98 1.98 14.40
C GLY A 168 -3.08 1.46 12.95
N THR A 169 -2.61 2.24 11.98
CA THR A 169 -2.60 1.81 10.56
C THR A 169 -1.65 0.63 10.33
N ALA A 170 -0.47 0.63 10.93
CA ALA A 170 0.45 -0.51 10.89
C ALA A 170 -0.17 -1.78 11.49
N LEU A 171 -0.86 -1.67 12.63
CA LEU A 171 -1.55 -2.78 13.27
C LEU A 171 -2.66 -3.34 12.38
N VAL A 172 -3.46 -2.48 11.75
CA VAL A 172 -4.48 -2.90 10.77
C VAL A 172 -3.83 -3.62 9.58
N LEU A 173 -2.70 -3.13 9.07
CA LEU A 173 -1.97 -3.79 7.98
C LEU A 173 -1.44 -5.17 8.38
N VAL A 174 -0.93 -5.31 9.61
CA VAL A 174 -0.48 -6.60 10.15
C VAL A 174 -1.65 -7.57 10.31
N ILE A 175 -2.77 -7.12 10.89
CA ILE A 175 -3.99 -7.94 11.02
C ILE A 175 -4.46 -8.41 9.65
N LEU A 176 -4.55 -7.51 8.66
CA LEU A 176 -4.96 -7.86 7.30
C LEU A 176 -3.98 -8.84 6.64
N SER A 177 -2.69 -8.73 6.95
CA SER A 177 -1.65 -9.64 6.47
C SER A 177 -1.75 -11.03 7.09
N VAL A 178 -2.12 -11.14 8.37
CA VAL A 178 -2.31 -12.43 9.07
C VAL A 178 -3.60 -13.13 8.64
N LEU A 179 -4.65 -12.36 8.32
CA LEU A 179 -5.96 -12.92 7.96
C LEU A 179 -5.99 -13.62 6.59
N GLY A 180 -4.90 -13.60 5.81
CA GLY A 180 -4.69 -14.41 4.60
C GLY A 180 -5.62 -14.15 3.41
N LYS A 181 -6.72 -13.38 3.59
CA LYS A 181 -7.72 -13.14 2.53
C LYS A 181 -7.22 -12.29 1.36
N MET A 182 -6.00 -11.74 1.43
CA MET A 182 -5.45 -10.78 0.48
C MET A 182 -3.93 -10.97 0.26
N GLU A 183 -3.49 -12.17 -0.13
CA GLU A 183 -2.06 -12.47 -0.38
C GLU A 183 -1.45 -11.60 -1.49
N PHE A 184 -2.26 -11.22 -2.49
CA PHE A 184 -1.81 -10.30 -3.54
C PHE A 184 -1.58 -8.90 -2.95
N GLY A 185 -0.37 -8.39 -3.15
CA GLY A 185 -0.01 -7.04 -2.72
C GLY A 185 0.43 -6.91 -1.26
N ARG A 186 0.66 -8.00 -0.52
CA ARG A 186 1.18 -7.96 0.86
C ARG A 186 2.40 -7.03 0.99
N TYR A 187 3.40 -7.23 0.13
CA TYR A 187 4.61 -6.39 0.11
C TYR A 187 4.32 -4.95 -0.31
N TRP A 188 3.46 -4.73 -1.29
CA TRP A 188 3.08 -3.39 -1.76
C TRP A 188 2.41 -2.55 -0.66
N ARG A 189 1.63 -3.16 0.25
CA ARG A 189 1.01 -2.43 1.38
C ARG A 189 2.08 -1.84 2.30
N PHE A 190 3.04 -2.67 2.72
CA PHE A 190 4.13 -2.25 3.60
C PHE A 190 5.07 -1.26 2.92
N TYR A 191 5.34 -1.45 1.63
CA TYR A 191 6.15 -0.52 0.85
C TYR A 191 5.50 0.86 0.73
N ALA A 192 4.22 0.92 0.34
CA ALA A 192 3.48 2.18 0.23
C ALA A 192 3.38 2.89 1.59
N PHE A 193 3.13 2.14 2.66
CA PHE A 193 3.14 2.67 4.03
C PHE A 193 4.51 3.24 4.44
N SER A 194 5.59 2.52 4.15
CA SER A 194 6.95 2.98 4.45
C SER A 194 7.32 4.23 3.64
N CYS A 195 6.94 4.27 2.36
CA CYS A 195 7.13 5.43 1.49
C CYS A 195 6.38 6.66 2.04
N MET A 196 5.15 6.47 2.53
CA MET A 196 4.37 7.55 3.15
C MET A 196 5.04 8.12 4.41
N ILE A 197 5.56 7.26 5.29
CA ILE A 197 6.27 7.71 6.50
C ILE A 197 7.52 8.52 6.12
N VAL A 198 8.28 8.07 5.12
CA VAL A 198 9.47 8.79 4.65
C VAL A 198 9.09 10.14 4.04
N LEU A 199 8.02 10.19 3.23
CA LEU A 199 7.51 11.43 2.66
C LEU A 199 7.06 12.41 3.75
N GLU A 200 6.40 11.92 4.79
CA GLU A 200 5.98 12.73 5.94
C GLU A 200 7.16 13.29 6.72
N ALA A 201 8.11 12.43 7.06
CA ALA A 201 9.33 12.85 7.73
C ALA A 201 10.08 13.91 6.92
N PHE A 202 10.12 13.75 5.59
CA PHE A 202 10.74 14.71 4.69
C PHE A 202 10.02 16.08 4.69
N ILE A 203 8.69 16.10 4.60
CA ILE A 203 7.91 17.35 4.60
C ILE A 203 7.98 18.06 5.96
N VAL A 204 7.98 17.31 7.07
CA VAL A 204 7.96 17.87 8.44
C VAL A 204 9.34 18.38 8.88
N THR A 205 10.43 17.73 8.48
CA THR A 205 11.80 18.13 8.87
C THR A 205 12.28 19.38 8.15
N ARG A 206 11.80 19.65 6.94
CA ARG A 206 12.27 20.76 6.11
C ARG A 206 11.29 21.94 6.15
N PRO A 207 11.76 23.16 6.48
CA PRO A 207 10.90 24.35 6.59
C PRO A 207 10.49 24.97 5.25
N PHE A 208 11.07 24.54 4.12
CA PHE A 208 10.89 25.17 2.82
C PHE A 208 9.88 24.44 1.93
N HIS A 209 9.28 25.15 0.97
CA HIS A 209 8.36 24.57 0.00
C HIS A 209 9.05 23.48 -0.85
N HIS A 210 8.53 22.27 -0.81
CA HIS A 210 9.14 21.08 -1.43
C HIS A 210 8.83 20.97 -2.93
N PHE A 211 7.61 21.35 -3.33
CA PHE A 211 7.09 21.13 -4.68
C PHE A 211 6.97 22.43 -5.49
N THR A 212 7.99 23.29 -5.46
CA THR A 212 7.98 24.57 -6.21
C THR A 212 7.92 24.39 -7.73
N GLN A 213 8.26 23.21 -8.23
CA GLN A 213 8.26 22.88 -9.65
C GLN A 213 6.90 22.39 -10.16
N ILE A 214 5.97 21.99 -9.27
CA ILE A 214 4.65 21.48 -9.66
C ILE A 214 3.62 22.58 -9.39
N PRO A 215 3.06 23.24 -10.43
CA PRO A 215 2.21 24.43 -10.25
C PRO A 215 0.96 24.16 -9.41
N ILE A 216 0.41 22.94 -9.48
CA ILE A 216 -0.78 22.51 -8.74
C ILE A 216 -0.49 22.36 -7.23
N LEU A 217 0.73 21.98 -6.86
CA LEU A 217 1.13 21.77 -5.47
C LEU A 217 1.70 23.05 -4.84
N ASN A 218 2.21 23.97 -5.65
CA ASN A 218 2.77 25.24 -5.17
C ASN A 218 1.72 26.18 -4.54
N THR A 219 0.43 25.97 -4.84
CA THR A 219 -0.68 26.73 -4.24
C THR A 219 -1.18 26.16 -2.92
N LEU A 220 -0.65 25.01 -2.48
CA LEU A 220 -1.07 24.29 -1.28
C LEU A 220 -0.02 24.42 -0.16
N LEU A 221 -0.50 24.51 1.09
CA LEU A 221 0.34 24.50 2.29
C LEU A 221 0.99 23.13 2.49
N PRO A 222 2.12 23.03 3.22
CA PRO A 222 2.77 21.75 3.47
C PRO A 222 1.84 20.70 4.11
N PHE A 223 1.02 21.10 5.09
CA PHE A 223 0.03 20.19 5.69
C PHE A 223 -1.07 19.76 4.70
N GLU A 224 -1.48 20.64 3.78
CA GLU A 224 -2.47 20.33 2.74
C GLU A 224 -1.90 19.37 1.70
N GLN A 225 -0.66 19.60 1.27
CA GLN A 225 0.09 18.70 0.40
C GLN A 225 0.18 17.31 1.01
N LEU A 226 0.38 17.25 2.33
CA LEU A 226 0.46 16.00 3.06
C LEU A 226 -0.88 15.28 3.18
N ALA A 227 -1.95 16.00 3.49
CA ALA A 227 -3.31 15.46 3.50
C ALA A 227 -3.70 14.91 2.13
N LEU A 228 -3.37 15.63 1.05
CA LEU A 228 -3.58 15.19 -0.32
C LEU A 228 -2.76 13.93 -0.63
N ALA A 229 -1.47 13.91 -0.31
CA ALA A 229 -0.60 12.76 -0.54
C ALA A 229 -1.13 11.50 0.17
N ARG A 230 -1.59 11.63 1.42
CA ARG A 230 -2.18 10.52 2.18
C ARG A 230 -3.44 9.98 1.50
N LYS A 231 -4.33 10.87 1.05
CA LYS A 231 -5.55 10.49 0.32
C LYS A 231 -5.23 9.81 -1.01
N ILE A 232 -4.32 10.38 -1.82
CA ILE A 232 -3.90 9.82 -3.11
C ILE A 232 -3.29 8.44 -2.94
N LEU A 233 -2.39 8.28 -1.96
CA LEU A 233 -1.73 6.99 -1.72
C LEU A 233 -2.75 5.93 -1.31
N PHE A 234 -3.69 6.28 -0.43
CA PHE A 234 -4.76 5.38 -0.02
C PHE A 234 -5.71 4.99 -1.16
N THR A 235 -6.18 5.94 -1.98
CA THR A 235 -7.07 5.67 -3.11
C THR A 235 -6.37 4.89 -4.22
N THR A 236 -5.13 5.26 -4.55
CA THR A 236 -4.29 4.53 -5.52
C THR A 236 -4.06 3.09 -5.05
N PHE A 237 -3.81 2.91 -3.75
CA PHE A 237 -3.65 1.59 -3.16
C PHE A 237 -4.93 0.72 -3.27
N ILE A 238 -6.10 1.32 -3.03
CA ILE A 238 -7.38 0.63 -3.21
C ILE A 238 -7.58 0.27 -4.69
N ALA A 239 -7.30 1.19 -5.61
CA ALA A 239 -7.41 0.95 -7.05
C ALA A 239 -6.51 -0.21 -7.51
N ILE A 240 -5.25 -0.25 -7.07
CA ILE A 240 -4.31 -1.36 -7.37
C ILE A 240 -4.84 -2.67 -6.79
N SER A 241 -5.40 -2.65 -5.58
CA SER A 241 -5.98 -3.83 -4.94
C SER A 241 -7.20 -4.38 -5.68
N GLN A 242 -7.93 -3.54 -6.42
CA GLN A 242 -9.07 -3.96 -7.26
C GLN A 242 -8.65 -4.41 -8.65
N LEU A 243 -7.54 -3.89 -9.18
CA LEU A 243 -6.92 -4.41 -10.41
C LEU A 243 -6.28 -5.79 -10.19
N ALA A 244 -5.82 -6.09 -8.99
CA ALA A 244 -5.19 -7.34 -8.60
C ALA A 244 -5.86 -8.62 -9.15
N PRO A 245 -7.18 -8.86 -8.93
CA PRO A 245 -7.86 -10.05 -9.44
C PRO A 245 -7.89 -10.13 -10.98
N LEU A 246 -7.74 -9.02 -11.70
CA LEU A 246 -7.70 -9.03 -13.17
C LEU A 246 -6.38 -9.62 -13.70
N PHE A 247 -5.30 -9.43 -12.95
CA PHE A 247 -3.94 -9.93 -13.27
C PHE A 247 -3.68 -11.35 -12.78
N GLN A 248 -4.48 -11.87 -11.86
CA GLN A 248 -4.47 -13.29 -11.52
C GLN A 248 -4.98 -14.09 -12.73
N ARG A 249 -4.05 -14.45 -13.63
CA ARG A 249 -4.25 -15.46 -14.66
C ARG A 249 -4.46 -16.80 -13.95
N GLY A 250 -5.72 -17.17 -13.78
CA GLY A 250 -6.13 -18.53 -13.44
C GLY A 250 -6.19 -18.84 -11.95
N ARG A 251 -7.17 -18.29 -11.24
CA ARG A 251 -7.92 -19.13 -10.30
C ARG A 251 -9.15 -19.60 -11.05
N PRO A 252 -9.21 -20.84 -11.55
CA PRO A 252 -10.48 -21.37 -11.97
C PRO A 252 -11.40 -21.28 -10.75
N ILE A 253 -12.57 -20.70 -10.97
CA ILE A 253 -13.73 -20.84 -10.10
C ILE A 253 -13.79 -22.33 -9.75
N SER A 254 -13.88 -22.64 -8.46
CA SER A 254 -14.12 -23.97 -7.93
C SER A 254 -15.42 -24.52 -8.52
N GLY A 255 -15.35 -24.99 -9.75
CA GLY A 255 -16.28 -25.92 -10.38
C GLY A 255 -15.86 -27.35 -10.05
N PRO A 256 -16.72 -28.33 -10.31
CA PRO A 256 -16.41 -29.73 -10.04
C PRO A 256 -15.10 -30.11 -10.70
N LEU A 257 -14.30 -30.94 -10.03
CA LEU A 257 -13.07 -31.55 -10.55
C LEU A 257 -13.40 -32.39 -11.79
N THR A 258 -13.57 -31.74 -12.94
CA THR A 258 -13.71 -32.39 -14.23
C THR A 258 -12.32 -32.83 -14.68
N ALA A 259 -12.22 -34.03 -15.24
CA ALA A 259 -10.94 -34.61 -15.69
C ALA A 259 -10.17 -33.67 -16.65
N GLU A 260 -10.89 -32.90 -17.49
CA GLU A 260 -10.31 -31.91 -18.41
C GLU A 260 -9.60 -30.74 -17.71
N ALA A 261 -9.91 -30.43 -16.44
CA ALA A 261 -9.25 -29.36 -15.69
C ALA A 261 -7.95 -29.82 -14.99
N LEU A 262 -7.75 -31.14 -14.86
CA LEU A 262 -6.57 -31.76 -14.25
C LEU A 262 -5.40 -31.88 -15.23
N ASP A 263 -5.68 -32.19 -16.50
CA ASP A 263 -4.66 -32.30 -17.56
C ASP A 263 -3.72 -31.08 -17.67
N PRO A 264 -4.22 -29.81 -17.71
CA PRO A 264 -3.32 -28.66 -17.78
C PRO A 264 -2.58 -28.35 -16.48
N GLN A 265 -2.95 -28.99 -15.36
CA GLN A 265 -2.20 -28.91 -14.11
C GLN A 265 -1.11 -29.98 -14.07
N LEU A 266 -1.41 -31.19 -14.55
CA LEU A 266 -0.45 -32.28 -14.70
C LEU A 266 0.67 -31.88 -15.68
N ASP A 267 0.34 -31.28 -16.82
CA ASP A 267 1.34 -30.78 -17.77
C ASP A 267 2.23 -29.68 -17.17
N ARG A 268 1.69 -28.86 -16.26
CA ARG A 268 2.50 -27.88 -15.53
C ARG A 268 3.42 -28.54 -14.51
N MET A 269 2.97 -29.58 -13.83
CA MET A 269 3.82 -30.33 -12.91
C MET A 269 4.93 -31.09 -13.66
N THR A 270 4.63 -31.72 -14.80
CA THR A 270 5.63 -32.43 -15.61
C THR A 270 6.68 -31.48 -16.16
N THR A 271 6.27 -30.31 -16.67
CA THR A 271 7.22 -29.30 -17.15
C THR A 271 8.08 -28.71 -16.03
N LEU A 272 7.52 -28.51 -14.83
CA LEU A 272 8.32 -28.10 -13.66
C LEU A 272 9.32 -29.19 -13.26
N LEU A 273 8.90 -30.46 -13.23
CA LEU A 273 9.79 -31.59 -12.92
C LEU A 273 10.95 -31.68 -13.91
N GLN A 274 10.67 -31.57 -15.22
CA GLN A 274 11.70 -31.59 -16.25
C GLN A 274 12.69 -30.43 -16.10
N ARG A 275 12.21 -29.22 -15.76
CA ARG A 275 13.09 -28.07 -15.51
C ARG A 275 13.98 -28.28 -14.28
N THR A 276 13.40 -28.76 -13.19
CA THR A 276 14.18 -29.02 -11.97
C THR A 276 15.23 -30.11 -12.20
N ASP A 277 14.93 -31.12 -13.01
CA ASP A 277 15.88 -32.18 -13.36
C ASP A 277 17.01 -31.65 -14.27
N ALA A 278 16.68 -30.78 -15.23
CA ALA A 278 17.66 -30.10 -16.07
C ALA A 278 18.58 -29.16 -15.25
N GLU A 279 18.02 -28.41 -14.29
CA GLU A 279 18.80 -27.56 -13.39
C GLU A 279 19.70 -28.41 -12.47
N ALA A 280 19.17 -29.50 -11.90
CA ALA A 280 19.93 -30.39 -11.04
C ALA A 280 21.11 -31.05 -11.78
N SER A 281 20.90 -31.51 -13.01
CA SER A 281 21.96 -32.08 -13.85
C SER A 281 23.00 -31.02 -14.27
N THR A 282 22.57 -29.79 -14.54
CA THR A 282 23.49 -28.67 -14.83
C THR A 282 24.37 -28.33 -13.63
N ILE A 283 23.78 -28.25 -12.42
CA ILE A 283 24.56 -28.02 -11.19
C ILE A 283 25.53 -29.17 -10.96
N LEU A 284 25.06 -30.41 -11.08
CA LEU A 284 25.91 -31.59 -10.90
C LEU A 284 27.09 -31.58 -11.88
N THR A 285 26.85 -31.29 -13.15
CA THR A 285 27.93 -31.18 -14.15
C THR A 285 28.92 -30.07 -13.80
N GLN A 286 28.45 -28.90 -13.35
CA GLN A 286 29.32 -27.80 -12.91
C GLN A 286 30.19 -28.18 -11.72
N GLU A 287 29.64 -28.88 -10.73
CA GLU A 287 30.37 -29.37 -9.55
C GLU A 287 31.38 -30.47 -9.91
N LEU A 288 31.15 -31.20 -11.01
CA LEU A 288 32.05 -32.25 -11.49
C LEU A 288 33.19 -31.74 -12.38
N LEU A 289 33.08 -30.54 -12.96
CA LEU A 289 34.13 -29.91 -13.78
C LEU A 289 35.55 -29.97 -13.17
N PRO A 290 35.79 -29.64 -11.88
CA PRO A 290 37.13 -29.68 -11.30
C PRO A 290 37.69 -31.11 -11.16
N PHE A 291 36.84 -32.13 -11.21
CA PHE A 291 37.26 -33.54 -11.13
C PHE A 291 37.48 -34.17 -12.51
N ASP A 292 37.11 -33.49 -13.60
CA ASP A 292 37.20 -34.03 -14.96
C ASP A 292 38.63 -33.99 -15.54
N ALA A 293 39.48 -33.11 -15.01
CA ALA A 293 40.84 -32.91 -15.51
C ALA A 293 41.87 -33.97 -15.04
N ASP A 294 41.60 -34.70 -13.94
CA ASP A 294 42.52 -35.68 -13.36
C ASP A 294 41.88 -37.09 -13.26
N PRO A 295 42.37 -38.09 -14.02
CA PRO A 295 41.83 -39.45 -14.01
C PRO A 295 41.95 -40.16 -12.65
N GLY A 296 42.90 -39.74 -11.80
CA GLY A 296 43.04 -40.28 -10.44
C GLY A 296 41.89 -39.84 -9.51
N MET A 297 41.52 -38.55 -9.59
CA MET A 297 40.41 -37.97 -8.81
C MET A 297 39.04 -38.52 -9.24
N GLN A 298 38.83 -38.75 -10.54
CA GLN A 298 37.60 -39.38 -11.02
C GLN A 298 37.39 -40.79 -10.43
N LYS A 299 38.46 -41.59 -10.35
CA LYS A 299 38.39 -42.95 -9.78
C LYS A 299 38.06 -42.91 -8.28
N MET A 300 38.64 -41.96 -7.55
CA MET A 300 38.35 -41.76 -6.12
C MET A 300 36.90 -41.30 -5.90
N LEU A 301 36.41 -40.36 -6.72
CA LEU A 301 35.04 -39.88 -6.67
C LEU A 301 34.04 -41.01 -6.93
N LYS A 302 34.25 -41.82 -7.98
CA LYS A 302 33.40 -42.97 -8.29
C LYS A 302 33.33 -43.95 -7.12
N LYS A 303 34.48 -44.26 -6.51
CA LYS A 303 34.55 -45.13 -5.33
C LYS A 303 33.78 -44.56 -4.13
N LYS A 304 33.93 -43.26 -3.85
CA LYS A 304 33.19 -42.58 -2.77
C LYS A 304 31.69 -42.50 -3.03
N LEU A 305 31.28 -42.26 -4.28
CA LEU A 305 29.87 -42.28 -4.68
C LEU A 305 29.27 -43.68 -4.51
N GLU A 306 30.00 -44.73 -4.89
CA GLU A 306 29.59 -46.11 -4.69
C GLU A 306 29.42 -46.43 -3.19
N GLU A 307 30.41 -46.10 -2.37
CA GLU A 307 30.33 -46.25 -0.91
C GLU A 307 29.13 -45.48 -0.33
N TRP A 308 28.92 -44.24 -0.77
CA TRP A 308 27.80 -43.40 -0.31
C TRP A 308 26.44 -43.94 -0.77
N MET A 309 26.31 -44.44 -2.00
CA MET A 309 25.07 -45.05 -2.50
C MET A 309 24.73 -46.31 -1.72
N ILE A 310 25.72 -47.15 -1.43
CA ILE A 310 25.55 -48.35 -0.62
C ILE A 310 25.11 -47.94 0.80
N GLU A 311 25.78 -46.96 1.41
CA GLU A 311 25.41 -46.47 2.74
C GLU A 311 24.01 -45.86 2.77
N SER A 312 23.65 -45.07 1.76
CA SER A 312 22.34 -44.44 1.61
C SER A 312 21.24 -45.49 1.41
N ALA A 313 21.48 -46.50 0.56
CA ALA A 313 20.57 -47.62 0.36
C ALA A 313 20.34 -48.38 1.68
N ILE A 314 21.41 -48.70 2.41
CA ILE A 314 21.34 -49.35 3.72
C ILE A 314 20.56 -48.49 4.71
N ARG A 315 20.81 -47.18 4.79
CA ARG A 315 20.09 -46.24 5.68
C ARG A 315 18.62 -46.07 5.31
N SER A 316 18.30 -46.15 4.01
CA SER A 316 16.95 -46.00 3.49
C SER A 316 16.10 -47.28 3.64
N ALA A 317 16.74 -48.44 3.84
CA ALA A 317 16.06 -49.70 4.04
C ALA A 317 15.14 -49.62 5.27
N PRO A 318 13.89 -50.09 5.17
CA PRO A 318 12.88 -49.92 6.23
C PRO A 318 13.33 -50.55 7.55
N ASP A 319 13.94 -51.74 7.50
CA ASP A 319 14.40 -52.45 8.70
C ASP A 319 15.48 -51.69 9.47
N VAL A 320 16.41 -51.06 8.75
CA VAL A 320 17.49 -50.24 9.31
C VAL A 320 16.93 -48.92 9.84
N ARG A 321 16.02 -48.28 9.10
CA ARG A 321 15.35 -47.04 9.53
C ARG A 321 14.53 -47.26 10.81
N ASP A 322 13.82 -48.37 10.90
CA ASP A 322 13.02 -48.74 12.07
C ASP A 322 13.89 -49.17 13.25
N ALA A 323 15.01 -49.85 13.01
CA ALA A 323 15.99 -50.16 14.05
C ALA A 323 16.64 -48.88 14.62
N VAL A 324 17.11 -47.98 13.75
CA VAL A 324 17.68 -46.67 14.14
C VAL A 324 16.63 -45.81 14.84
N GLY A 325 15.40 -45.78 14.34
CA GLY A 325 14.27 -45.09 14.96
C GLY A 325 14.00 -45.56 16.38
N ARG A 326 13.98 -46.89 16.61
CA ARG A 326 13.81 -47.49 17.94
C ARG A 326 14.95 -47.13 18.91
N VAL A 327 16.19 -47.08 18.43
CA VAL A 327 17.35 -46.66 19.25
C VAL A 327 17.28 -45.18 19.61
N ILE A 328 16.92 -44.31 18.66
CA ILE A 328 16.73 -42.87 18.89
C ILE A 328 15.57 -42.64 19.87
N GLN A 329 14.49 -43.40 19.75
CA GLN A 329 13.33 -43.30 20.63
C GLN A 329 13.66 -43.75 22.07
N ARG A 330 14.45 -44.82 22.24
CA ARG A 330 15.00 -45.21 23.55
C ARG A 330 15.94 -44.17 24.16
N ARG A 331 16.74 -43.46 23.35
CA ARG A 331 17.54 -42.33 23.85
C ARG A 331 16.69 -41.12 24.28
N ARG A 332 15.48 -40.98 23.73
CA ARG A 332 14.57 -39.86 24.05
C ARG A 332 13.67 -40.13 25.26
N THR A 333 13.45 -41.39 25.64
CA THR A 333 12.68 -41.73 26.84
C THR A 333 13.38 -41.31 28.14
N ASP A 334 14.72 -41.22 28.14
CA ASP A 334 15.50 -40.76 29.31
C ASP A 334 15.73 -39.23 29.31
N ALA A 335 15.24 -38.50 28.31
CA ALA A 335 15.42 -37.05 28.20
C ALA A 335 14.15 -36.30 28.64
N PRO A 336 14.23 -35.35 29.59
CA PRO A 336 13.08 -34.57 30.03
C PRO A 336 12.52 -33.72 28.88
N ALA A 337 11.20 -33.51 28.90
CA ALA A 337 10.49 -32.75 27.87
C ALA A 337 11.11 -31.34 27.70
N GLY A 338 11.71 -31.07 26.54
CA GLY A 338 12.31 -29.78 26.19
C GLY A 338 13.82 -29.77 25.93
N ALA A 339 14.53 -30.89 26.10
CA ALA A 339 15.96 -30.96 25.80
C ALA A 339 16.23 -30.84 24.28
N LYS A 340 16.73 -29.68 23.83
CA LYS A 340 17.30 -29.52 22.48
C LYS A 340 18.69 -30.14 22.48
N GLY A 341 18.87 -31.21 21.70
CA GLY A 341 20.18 -31.85 21.52
C GLY A 341 21.21 -30.86 20.99
N THR A 342 22.38 -30.82 21.63
CA THR A 342 23.58 -30.18 21.07
C THR A 342 23.95 -30.90 19.79
N LYS A 343 24.19 -30.12 18.73
CA LYS A 343 24.63 -30.61 17.42
C LYS A 343 25.91 -31.44 17.52
#